data_AF-A0A1B8XY27-F1
#
_entry.id   AF-A0A1B8XY27-F1
#
_cell.length_a   1.000
_cell.length_b   1.000
_cell.length_c   1.000
_cell.angle_alpha   90.00
_cell.angle_beta   90.00
_cell.angle_gamma   90.00
#
_symmetry.space_group_name_H-M   'P 1'
#
loop_
_entity.id
_entity.type
_entity.pdbx_description
1 polymer ?
#
loop_
_entity_poly.entity_id
_entity_poly.type
_entity_poly.pdbx_seq_one_letter_code
_entity_poly.pdbx_strand_id
1 'polypeptide(L)'
;MRDSQRWDRLWDFVCERLFNSVPTCEWSNYVNNIGQGFTFYCPTGQVLSGMGNELDAWESDRRWKFLCCKGEFLVNRNCSWSDYVNAFNGDLRWKASINHYLTGVLSITNSQTEDRRWRYYSCEK
;
A
#
# COMPACT_ATOMS: atom_id res chain seq x y z
N MET A 1 -13.13 -4.74 8.88
CA MET A 1 -13.95 -5.90 9.32
C MET A 1 -13.12 -7.16 9.09
N ARG A 2 -13.21 -8.17 9.98
CA ARG A 2 -12.45 -9.44 9.85
C ARG A 2 -13.33 -10.47 9.18
N ASP A 3 -12.82 -11.17 8.16
CA ASP A 3 -13.51 -12.35 7.64
C ASP A 3 -13.30 -13.52 8.63
N SER A 4 -14.39 -14.23 8.91
CA SER A 4 -14.47 -15.29 9.92
C SER A 4 -13.90 -16.65 9.46
N GLN A 5 -13.41 -16.80 8.23
CA GLN A 5 -12.82 -18.07 7.76
C GLN A 5 -11.30 -18.07 7.54
N ARG A 6 -10.68 -16.91 7.33
CA ARG A 6 -9.23 -16.70 7.39
C ARG A 6 -9.03 -15.33 8.02
N TRP A 7 -8.22 -15.20 9.05
CA TRP A 7 -8.05 -14.00 9.89
C TRP A 7 -7.40 -12.83 9.17
N ASP A 8 -7.98 -12.47 8.04
CA ASP A 8 -7.41 -11.59 7.06
C ASP A 8 -8.13 -10.26 7.10
N ARG A 9 -7.36 -9.20 6.94
CA ARG A 9 -7.87 -7.83 7.05
C ARG A 9 -8.54 -7.49 5.73
N LEU A 10 -9.83 -7.14 5.80
CA LEU A 10 -10.51 -6.45 4.71
C LEU A 10 -9.99 -5.01 4.67
N TRP A 11 -9.45 -4.64 3.52
CA TRP A 11 -8.96 -3.30 3.25
C TRP A 11 -10.13 -2.41 2.87
N ASP A 12 -10.28 -1.29 3.57
CA ASP A 12 -11.20 -0.23 3.19
C ASP A 12 -10.37 0.96 2.70
N PHE A 13 -10.64 1.41 1.48
CA PHE A 13 -9.92 2.50 0.85
C PHE A 13 -10.87 3.69 0.69
N VAL A 14 -10.51 4.81 1.31
CA VAL A 14 -11.14 6.09 1.02
C VAL A 14 -10.24 6.86 0.07
N CYS A 15 -10.66 6.97 -1.19
CA CYS A 15 -9.94 7.72 -2.20
C CYS A 15 -10.36 9.20 -2.18
N GLU A 16 -9.39 10.11 -2.21
CA GLU A 16 -9.61 11.52 -2.52
C GLU A 16 -9.37 11.75 -4.02
N ARG A 17 -10.15 12.61 -4.66
CA ARG A 17 -9.94 12.93 -6.08
C ARG A 17 -8.64 13.72 -6.24
N LEU A 18 -7.59 13.06 -6.73
CA LEU A 18 -6.28 13.68 -6.96
C LEU A 18 -6.13 14.30 -8.36
N PHE A 19 -6.95 13.88 -9.32
CA PHE A 19 -6.78 14.23 -10.74
C PHE A 19 -8.00 14.97 -11.29
N ASN A 20 -7.74 16.06 -12.02
CA ASN A 20 -8.78 16.81 -12.75
C ASN A 20 -9.09 16.15 -14.10
N SER A 21 -8.08 15.55 -14.72
CA SER A 21 -8.13 14.74 -15.94
C SER A 21 -8.02 13.24 -15.63
N VAL A 22 -8.30 12.37 -16.61
CA VAL A 22 -8.13 10.91 -16.46
C VAL A 22 -6.63 10.61 -16.37
N PRO A 23 -6.13 10.05 -15.27
CA PRO A 23 -4.71 9.75 -15.13
C PRO A 23 -4.30 8.53 -15.97
N THR A 24 -3.02 8.47 -16.35
CA THR A 24 -2.42 7.23 -16.87
C THR A 24 -1.99 6.37 -15.69
N CYS A 25 -2.46 5.12 -15.61
CA CYS A 25 -2.17 4.23 -14.49
C CYS A 25 -1.63 2.88 -14.97
N GLU A 26 -0.70 2.32 -14.20
CA GLU A 26 -0.06 1.04 -14.50
C GLU A 26 0.08 0.20 -13.24
N TRP A 27 -0.27 -1.09 -13.35
CA TRP A 27 -0.04 -2.06 -12.29
C TRP A 27 1.42 -2.51 -12.32
N SER A 28 2.03 -2.61 -11.15
CA SER A 28 3.29 -3.34 -11.00
C SER A 28 3.08 -4.84 -11.22
N ASN A 29 4.19 -5.55 -11.50
CA ASN A 29 4.25 -6.99 -11.22
C ASN A 29 4.11 -7.24 -9.71
N TYR A 30 3.96 -8.51 -9.31
CA TYR A 30 4.05 -8.85 -7.89
C TYR A 30 5.41 -8.45 -7.33
N VAL A 31 5.39 -7.72 -6.21
CA VAL A 31 6.59 -7.12 -5.61
C VAL A 31 7.23 -8.02 -4.56
N ASN A 32 6.58 -9.14 -4.22
CA ASN A 32 7.06 -10.12 -3.26
C ASN A 32 6.53 -11.52 -3.57
N ASN A 33 7.21 -12.52 -3.03
CA ASN A 33 6.67 -13.87 -2.89
C ASN A 33 5.96 -14.02 -1.53
N ILE A 34 5.24 -15.14 -1.36
CA ILE A 34 4.61 -15.55 -0.10
C ILE A 34 5.67 -15.63 1.01
N GLY A 35 5.33 -15.19 2.21
CA GLY A 35 6.20 -15.15 3.38
C GLY A 35 7.27 -14.06 3.33
N GLN A 36 7.25 -13.19 2.30
CA GLN A 36 8.26 -12.14 2.14
C GLN A 36 7.69 -10.74 2.35
N GLY A 37 8.48 -9.91 3.04
CA GLY A 37 8.27 -8.47 3.08
C GLY A 37 8.67 -7.79 1.77
N PHE A 38 8.35 -6.51 1.64
CA PHE A 38 8.74 -5.69 0.50
C PHE A 38 8.83 -4.22 0.88
N THR A 39 9.55 -3.46 0.05
CA THR A 39 9.48 -2.01 -0.04
C THR A 39 9.21 -1.65 -1.49
N PHE A 40 8.18 -0.86 -1.74
CA PHE A 40 7.77 -0.46 -3.08
C PHE A 40 7.57 1.06 -3.13
N TYR A 41 8.02 1.65 -4.23
CA TYR A 41 7.79 3.05 -4.57
C TYR A 41 7.18 3.13 -5.96
N CYS A 42 6.20 4.00 -6.13
CA CYS A 42 5.79 4.38 -7.46
C CYS A 42 6.93 5.12 -8.19
N PRO A 43 7.02 5.00 -9.52
CA PRO A 43 7.99 5.76 -10.29
C PRO A 43 7.87 7.27 -10.05
N THR A 44 8.96 7.99 -10.26
CA THR A 44 9.01 9.46 -10.09
C THR A 44 7.84 10.16 -10.77
N GLY A 45 7.15 11.03 -10.04
CA GLY A 45 5.99 11.78 -10.54
C GLY A 45 4.68 10.98 -10.58
N GLN A 46 4.64 9.79 -9.96
CA GLN A 46 3.44 8.98 -9.83
C GLN A 46 3.05 8.79 -8.37
N VAL A 47 1.78 8.50 -8.14
CA VAL A 47 1.21 8.26 -6.81
C VAL A 47 0.57 6.89 -6.75
N LEU A 48 0.68 6.26 -5.59
CA LEU A 48 0.06 4.98 -5.30
C LEU A 48 -1.44 5.21 -5.19
N SER A 49 -2.18 4.64 -6.13
CA SER A 49 -3.63 4.86 -6.32
C SER A 49 -4.45 3.60 -6.15
N GLY A 50 -3.79 2.45 -6.00
CA GLY A 50 -4.46 1.18 -5.75
C GLY A 50 -3.49 0.12 -5.26
N MET A 51 -4.07 -0.90 -4.63
CA MET A 51 -3.38 -2.07 -4.10
C MET A 51 -4.17 -3.29 -4.54
N GLY A 52 -3.47 -4.29 -5.04
CA GLY A 52 -4.03 -5.57 -5.45
C GLY A 52 -3.26 -6.68 -4.78
N ASN A 53 -3.98 -7.75 -4.44
CA ASN A 53 -3.40 -8.92 -3.84
C ASN A 53 -3.91 -10.18 -4.53
N GLU A 54 -3.08 -11.20 -4.55
CA GLU A 54 -3.49 -12.56 -4.88
C GLU A 54 -3.25 -13.42 -3.64
N LEU A 55 -4.33 -14.08 -3.21
CA LEU A 55 -4.30 -15.09 -2.16
C LEU A 55 -3.91 -16.43 -2.81
N ASP A 56 -2.93 -17.11 -2.24
CA ASP A 56 -2.73 -18.53 -2.54
C ASP A 56 -3.81 -19.35 -1.81
N ALA A 57 -4.34 -20.38 -2.45
CA ALA A 57 -5.36 -21.24 -1.86
C ALA A 57 -4.84 -22.00 -0.62
N TRP A 58 -3.51 -22.19 -0.49
CA TRP A 58 -2.91 -23.02 0.56
C TRP A 58 -2.25 -22.25 1.70
N GLU A 59 -1.90 -20.98 1.50
CA GLU A 59 -1.17 -20.15 2.47
C GLU A 59 -2.05 -18.97 2.95
N SER A 60 -1.82 -18.46 4.16
CA SER A 60 -2.57 -17.29 4.69
C SER A 60 -1.93 -15.97 4.29
N ASP A 61 -0.77 -16.00 3.63
CA ASP A 61 -0.07 -14.82 3.13
C ASP A 61 -0.34 -14.52 1.63
N ARG A 62 -0.11 -13.27 1.23
CA ARG A 62 -0.49 -12.68 -0.06
C ARG A 62 0.72 -12.19 -0.84
N ARG A 63 0.64 -12.32 -2.16
CA ARG A 63 1.49 -11.57 -3.09
C ARG A 63 0.86 -10.21 -3.37
N TRP A 64 1.67 -9.17 -3.39
CA TRP A 64 1.20 -7.79 -3.50
C TRP A 64 1.64 -7.16 -4.81
N LYS A 65 0.75 -6.37 -5.40
CA LYS A 65 1.04 -5.47 -6.52
C LYS A 65 0.34 -4.14 -6.29
N PHE A 66 0.85 -3.09 -6.92
CA PHE A 66 0.40 -1.73 -6.69
C PHE A 66 0.07 -1.04 -8.01
N LEU A 67 -0.97 -0.22 -7.98
CA LEU A 67 -1.36 0.64 -9.10
C LEU A 67 -0.74 2.01 -8.87
N CYS A 68 0.13 2.44 -9.78
CA CYS A 68 0.68 3.77 -9.78
C CYS A 68 0.01 4.58 -10.89
N CYS A 69 -0.35 5.83 -10.58
CA CYS A 69 -0.98 6.73 -11.53
C CYS A 69 -0.14 8.00 -11.67
N LYS A 70 0.04 8.45 -12.91
CA LYS A 70 0.67 9.71 -13.27
C LYS A 70 -0.40 10.77 -13.50
N GLY A 71 -0.19 11.95 -12.91
CA GLY A 71 -1.06 13.12 -13.07
C GLY A 71 -0.30 14.38 -13.43
N GLU A 72 -1.03 15.50 -13.46
CA GLU A 72 -0.51 16.85 -13.71
C GLU A 72 0.03 17.49 -12.42
N PHE A 73 0.91 16.80 -11.69
CA PHE A 73 1.50 17.31 -10.44
C PHE A 73 2.95 16.84 -10.25
N LEU A 74 3.68 17.52 -9.36
CA LEU A 74 5.06 17.18 -9.00
C LEU A 74 5.08 16.53 -7.61
N VAL A 75 5.43 15.24 -7.56
CA VAL A 75 5.37 14.40 -6.35
C VAL A 75 6.63 14.47 -5.48
N ASN A 76 7.68 15.17 -5.91
CA ASN A 76 9.01 15.04 -5.31
C ASN A 76 9.35 16.14 -4.29
N ARG A 77 8.44 16.45 -3.36
CA ARG A 77 8.68 17.44 -2.30
C ARG A 77 8.49 16.81 -0.92
N ASN A 78 9.42 17.10 0.00
CA ASN A 78 9.36 16.78 1.44
C ASN A 78 8.77 15.39 1.77
N CYS A 79 9.38 14.34 1.21
CA CYS A 79 8.90 12.99 1.40
C CYS A 79 9.41 12.37 2.71
N SER A 80 8.57 11.58 3.37
CA SER A 80 8.95 10.85 4.59
C SER A 80 8.18 9.55 4.75
N TRP A 81 8.78 8.64 5.51
CA TRP A 81 8.13 7.42 5.96
C TRP A 81 7.34 7.68 7.24
N SER A 82 6.13 7.16 7.33
CA SER A 82 5.44 7.02 8.60
C SER A 82 6.18 6.03 9.52
N ASP A 83 5.83 6.04 10.80
CA ASP A 83 6.05 4.88 11.67
C ASP A 83 5.22 3.67 11.20
N TYR A 84 5.41 2.51 11.84
CA TYR A 84 4.51 1.38 11.60
C TYR A 84 3.09 1.73 12.02
N VAL A 85 2.17 1.65 11.07
CA VAL A 85 0.80 2.15 11.24
C VAL A 85 -0.15 1.12 11.86
N ASN A 86 0.35 -0.08 12.12
CA ASN A 86 -0.34 -1.15 12.81
C ASN A 86 0.66 -2.06 13.53
N ALA A 87 0.18 -2.80 14.52
CA ALA A 87 0.88 -3.94 15.11
C ALA A 87 0.56 -5.24 14.35
N PHE A 88 1.32 -6.30 14.59
CA PHE A 88 0.87 -7.64 14.18
C PHE A 88 -0.45 -7.98 14.91
N ASN A 89 -1.39 -8.62 14.22
CA ASN A 89 -2.77 -8.89 14.60
C ASN A 89 -3.60 -7.65 14.97
N GLY A 90 -3.05 -6.45 14.70
CA GLY A 90 -3.70 -5.17 14.97
C GLY A 90 -4.47 -4.67 13.74
N ASP A 91 -5.50 -3.86 13.99
CA ASP A 91 -6.23 -3.22 12.90
C ASP A 91 -5.33 -2.22 12.17
N LEU A 92 -5.52 -2.11 10.87
CA LEU A 92 -4.76 -1.21 10.02
C LEU A 92 -5.64 -0.03 9.63
N ARG A 93 -5.26 1.16 10.09
CA ARG A 93 -5.86 2.42 9.68
C ARG A 93 -4.76 3.45 9.57
N TRP A 94 -4.62 4.02 8.39
CA TRP A 94 -3.71 5.12 8.16
C TRP A 94 -4.32 6.13 7.20
N LYS A 95 -4.03 7.39 7.44
CA LYS A 95 -4.42 8.51 6.59
C LYS A 95 -3.17 9.35 6.37
N ALA A 96 -2.87 9.66 5.11
CA ALA A 96 -1.82 10.61 4.79
C ALA A 96 -2.13 11.98 5.42
N SER A 97 -1.08 12.72 5.76
CA SER A 97 -1.22 14.12 6.18
C SER A 97 -1.98 14.94 5.12
N ILE A 98 -2.61 16.02 5.57
CA ILE A 98 -3.19 16.99 4.64
C ILE A 98 -2.10 17.47 3.67
N ASN A 99 -2.47 17.67 2.41
CA ASN A 99 -1.54 18.04 1.34
C ASN A 99 -0.36 17.07 1.13
N HIS A 100 -0.58 15.77 1.32
CA HIS A 100 0.40 14.76 0.93
C HIS A 100 -0.18 13.78 -0.09
N TYR A 101 0.69 13.32 -0.99
CA TYR A 101 0.46 12.18 -1.86
C TYR A 101 1.07 10.92 -1.25
N LEU A 102 0.37 9.78 -1.37
CA LEU A 102 0.93 8.47 -1.06
C LEU A 102 1.75 7.98 -2.25
N THR A 103 3.00 7.60 -2.04
CA THR A 103 3.97 7.33 -3.12
C THR A 103 4.76 6.04 -2.95
N GLY A 104 4.75 5.48 -1.74
CA GLY A 104 5.37 4.19 -1.47
C GLY A 104 4.78 3.49 -0.26
N VAL A 105 5.13 2.22 -0.13
CA VAL A 105 4.60 1.31 0.87
C VAL A 105 5.66 0.28 1.21
N LEU A 106 5.75 -0.04 2.50
CA LEU A 106 6.62 -1.08 3.02
C LEU A 106 5.78 -2.01 3.87
N SER A 107 5.99 -3.31 3.69
CA SER A 107 5.38 -4.34 4.53
C SER A 107 6.41 -5.35 4.98
N ILE A 108 6.35 -5.69 6.26
CA ILE A 108 7.07 -6.85 6.83
C ILE A 108 6.06 -7.90 7.29
N THR A 109 6.45 -9.16 7.23
CA THR A 109 5.65 -10.31 7.67
C THR A 109 6.24 -10.93 8.93
N ASN A 110 5.39 -11.54 9.75
CA ASN A 110 5.79 -12.40 10.85
C ASN A 110 5.59 -13.86 10.44
N SER A 111 6.70 -14.59 10.27
CA SER A 111 6.70 -15.98 9.80
C SER A 111 5.91 -16.96 10.65
N GLN A 112 5.58 -16.64 11.91
CA GLN A 112 4.77 -17.52 12.78
C GLN A 112 3.27 -17.29 12.63
N THR A 113 2.86 -16.11 12.19
CA THR A 113 1.43 -15.70 12.15
C THR A 113 0.96 -15.35 10.74
N GLU A 114 1.89 -15.29 9.78
CA GLU A 114 1.68 -14.85 8.40
C GLU A 114 1.07 -13.45 8.26
N ASP A 115 1.03 -12.71 9.37
CA ASP A 115 0.44 -11.39 9.45
C ASP A 115 1.46 -10.29 9.12
N ARG A 116 0.95 -9.12 8.70
CA ARG A 116 1.75 -8.02 8.15
C ARG A 116 1.66 -6.73 8.95
N ARG A 117 2.81 -6.06 9.08
CA ARG A 117 2.93 -4.66 9.51
C ARG A 117 3.26 -3.76 8.34
N TRP A 118 2.75 -2.54 8.38
CA TRP A 118 2.79 -1.62 7.26
C TRP A 118 3.40 -0.28 7.63
N ARG A 119 4.11 0.33 6.69
CA ARG A 119 4.55 1.73 6.70
C ARG A 119 4.21 2.34 5.35
N TYR A 120 3.95 3.64 5.33
CA TYR A 120 3.64 4.37 4.11
C TYR A 120 4.64 5.50 3.89
N TYR A 121 5.04 5.67 2.64
CA TYR A 121 5.89 6.76 2.20
C TYR A 121 5.03 7.79 1.49
N SER A 122 5.07 9.03 1.97
CA SER A 122 4.26 10.11 1.45
C SER A 122 5.07 11.36 1.23
N CYS A 123 4.69 12.14 0.22
CA CYS A 123 5.35 13.38 -0.18
C CYS A 123 4.37 14.54 -0.16
N GLU A 124 4.84 15.74 0.15
CA GLU A 124 4.03 16.96 0.10
C GLU A 124 3.63 17.31 -1.34
N LYS A 125 2.42 17.86 -1.52
CA LYS A 125 1.89 18.29 -2.83
C LYS A 125 2.68 19.48 -3.42
#